data_AF-A0A4U0VX22-F1
#
_entry.id   AF-A0A4U0VX22-F1
#
_cell.length_a   1.000
_cell.length_b   1.000
_cell.length_c   1.000
_cell.angle_alpha   90.00
_cell.angle_beta   90.00
_cell.angle_gamma   90.00
#
_symmetry.space_group_name_H-M   'P 1'
#
loop_
_entity.id
_entity.type
_entity.pdbx_description
1 polymer ?
#
loop_
_entity_poly.entity_id
_entity_poly.type
_entity_poly.pdbx_seq_one_letter_code
_entity_poly.pdbx_strand_id
1 'polypeptide(L)'
;MRASLIATVAARSSRFADKLALPLDYFVNRTKALALYRQFIRATKSLGDARTRWETMEWIRNDFERNRAVVDSEKCKTLLSLGHRQLKQLGSTSSLIGGNTSKFRGGRRAGGRTTPSALRKLMEDQETEQGRTRSSAVKALEKGRQFPSFRSGALKTVNLTLSTLRNDRGL
;
A
#
# COMPACT_ATOMS: atom_id res chain seq x y z
N MET A 1 22.44 59.23 -22.01
CA MET A 1 22.12 58.10 -22.91
C MET A 1 22.23 56.81 -22.09
N ARG A 2 21.11 56.11 -21.81
CA ARG A 2 21.11 54.88 -21.00
C ARG A 2 21.10 53.68 -21.95
N ALA A 3 22.20 52.93 -21.98
CA ALA A 3 22.29 51.69 -22.74
C ALA A 3 21.37 50.63 -22.10
N SER A 4 20.42 50.11 -22.89
CA SER A 4 19.57 49.00 -22.52
C SER A 4 20.40 47.71 -22.61
N LEU A 5 20.78 47.15 -21.46
CA LEU A 5 21.38 45.82 -21.38
C LEU A 5 20.28 44.78 -21.54
N ILE A 6 19.94 44.44 -22.78
CA ILE A 6 19.16 43.24 -23.07
C ILE A 6 20.12 42.06 -22.89
N ALA A 7 20.07 41.44 -21.70
CA ALA A 7 20.79 40.21 -21.42
C ALA A 7 20.30 39.13 -22.39
N THR A 8 21.15 38.74 -23.34
CA THR A 8 20.96 37.56 -24.18
C THR A 8 21.09 36.31 -23.32
N VAL A 9 19.96 35.85 -22.77
CA VAL A 9 19.90 34.56 -22.08
C VAL A 9 20.10 33.47 -23.12
N ALA A 10 21.22 32.75 -23.02
CA ALA A 10 21.47 31.56 -23.81
C ALA A 10 20.29 30.58 -23.65
N ALA A 11 19.68 30.18 -24.77
CA ALA A 11 18.55 29.27 -24.78
C ALA A 11 18.94 27.99 -24.04
N ARG A 12 18.33 27.76 -22.87
CA ARG A 12 18.52 26.49 -22.15
C ARG A 12 17.95 25.39 -23.04
N SER A 13 18.82 24.47 -23.48
CA SER A 13 18.39 23.25 -24.15
C SER A 13 17.32 22.60 -23.27
N SER A 14 16.09 22.53 -23.78
CA SER A 14 15.01 21.91 -23.03
C SER A 14 15.34 20.42 -22.91
N ARG A 15 15.02 19.79 -21.77
CA ARG A 15 15.19 18.33 -21.60
C ARG A 15 14.35 17.52 -22.61
N PHE A 16 13.52 18.20 -23.39
CA PHE A 16 12.65 17.68 -24.43
C PHE A 16 13.17 17.94 -25.85
N ALA A 17 14.28 18.68 -26.02
CA ALA A 17 14.81 19.07 -27.32
C ALA A 17 15.19 17.85 -28.20
N ASP A 18 15.75 16.80 -27.59
CA ASP A 18 16.20 15.59 -28.30
C ASP A 18 15.14 14.47 -28.36
N LYS A 19 13.92 14.69 -27.86
CA LYS A 19 12.88 13.65 -27.81
C LYS A 19 11.86 13.88 -28.91
N LEU A 20 11.59 12.83 -29.69
CA LEU A 20 10.47 12.78 -30.63
C LEU A 20 9.20 13.28 -29.94
N ALA A 21 8.54 14.27 -30.53
CA ALA A 21 7.36 14.90 -29.95
C ALA A 21 6.22 13.88 -29.86
N LEU A 22 6.04 13.27 -28.67
CA LEU A 22 4.94 12.37 -28.40
C LEU A 22 3.63 13.16 -28.32
N PRO A 23 2.49 12.57 -28.74
CA PRO A 23 1.20 13.25 -28.68
C PRO A 23 0.78 13.54 -27.24
N LEU A 24 0.01 14.61 -27.03
CA LEU A 24 -0.48 15.01 -25.71
C LEU A 24 -1.24 13.87 -25.00
N ASP A 25 -2.07 13.15 -25.76
CA ASP A 25 -2.84 11.99 -25.30
C ASP A 25 -1.98 10.94 -24.61
N TYR A 26 -0.76 10.71 -25.09
CA TYR A 26 0.18 9.76 -24.47
C TYR A 26 0.51 10.15 -23.03
N PHE A 27 0.76 11.43 -22.77
CA PHE A 27 1.09 11.91 -21.43
C PHE A 27 -0.12 11.83 -20.49
N VAL A 28 -1.31 12.16 -20.98
CA VAL A 28 -2.56 12.03 -20.23
C VAL A 28 -2.82 10.57 -19.88
N ASN A 29 -2.67 9.66 -20.84
CA ASN A 29 -2.85 8.23 -20.61
C ASN A 29 -1.79 7.67 -19.64
N ARG A 30 -0.54 8.13 -19.73
CA ARG A 30 0.54 7.72 -18.82
C ARG A 30 0.29 8.13 -17.37
N THR A 31 -0.21 9.35 -17.13
CA THR A 31 -0.56 9.78 -15.76
C THR A 31 -1.69 8.93 -15.17
N LYS A 32 -2.70 8.61 -15.98
CA LYS A 32 -3.80 7.71 -15.58
C LYS A 32 -3.29 6.30 -15.28
N ALA A 33 -2.42 5.74 -16.13
CA ALA A 33 -1.82 4.42 -15.91
C ALA A 33 -1.00 4.36 -14.61
N LEU A 34 -0.20 5.38 -14.30
CA LEU A 34 0.54 5.46 -13.05
C LEU A 34 -0.39 5.58 -11.82
N ALA A 35 -1.47 6.34 -11.94
CA ALA A 35 -2.49 6.42 -10.89
C ALA A 35 -3.15 5.06 -10.64
N LEU A 36 -3.50 4.35 -11.71
CA LEU A 36 -4.08 3.00 -11.66
C LEU A 36 -3.13 1.99 -11.01
N TYR A 37 -1.86 1.98 -11.41
CA TYR A 37 -0.83 1.13 -10.78
C TYR A 37 -0.76 1.34 -9.26
N ARG A 38 -0.75 2.60 -8.81
CA ARG A 38 -0.75 2.91 -7.37
C ARG A 38 -2.02 2.42 -6.66
N GLN A 39 -3.17 2.41 -7.34
CA GLN A 39 -4.41 1.86 -6.79
C GLN A 39 -4.33 0.34 -6.62
N PHE A 40 -3.78 -0.37 -7.61
CA PHE A 40 -3.52 -1.82 -7.51
C PHE A 40 -2.64 -2.16 -6.30
N ILE A 41 -1.51 -1.46 -6.12
CA ILE A 41 -0.61 -1.71 -4.99
C ILE A 41 -1.28 -1.44 -3.63
N ARG A 42 -2.26 -0.53 -3.57
CA ARG A 42 -3.05 -0.31 -2.34
C ARG A 42 -4.09 -1.41 -2.13
N ALA A 43 -4.73 -1.88 -3.20
CA ALA A 43 -5.71 -2.96 -3.15
C ALA A 43 -5.05 -4.28 -2.76
N THR A 44 -3.82 -4.57 -3.19
CA THR A 44 -3.10 -5.79 -2.77
C THR A 44 -2.77 -5.82 -1.27
N LYS A 45 -2.79 -4.69 -0.57
CA LYS A 45 -2.62 -4.67 0.90
C LYS A 45 -3.81 -5.24 1.66
N SER A 46 -5.00 -5.28 1.08
CA SER A 46 -6.16 -5.92 1.73
C SER A 46 -6.12 -7.44 1.65
N LEU A 47 -5.25 -8.02 0.82
CA LEU A 47 -5.03 -9.47 0.76
C LEU A 47 -4.26 -9.91 2.02
N GLY A 48 -4.91 -10.73 2.84
CA GLY A 48 -4.39 -11.17 4.13
C GLY A 48 -3.14 -12.04 4.03
N ASP A 49 -3.04 -12.90 3.01
CA ASP A 49 -1.88 -13.78 2.82
C ASP A 49 -0.68 -13.06 2.18
N ALA A 50 0.51 -13.32 2.70
CA ALA A 50 1.74 -12.69 2.26
C ALA A 50 2.28 -13.21 0.94
N ARG A 51 2.14 -14.52 0.70
CA ARG A 51 2.59 -15.15 -0.54
C ARG A 51 1.71 -14.72 -1.71
N THR A 52 0.39 -14.84 -1.54
CA THR A 52 -0.59 -14.42 -2.55
C THR A 52 -0.43 -12.95 -2.92
N ARG A 53 -0.14 -12.09 -1.93
CA ARG A 53 0.14 -10.66 -2.18
C ARG A 53 1.37 -10.44 -3.05
N TRP A 54 2.47 -11.15 -2.78
CA TRP A 54 3.70 -11.04 -3.56
C TRP A 54 3.47 -11.48 -5.01
N GLU A 55 2.85 -12.65 -5.20
CA GLU A 55 2.51 -13.19 -6.52
C GLU A 55 1.61 -12.22 -7.31
N THR A 56 0.62 -11.63 -6.63
CA THR A 56 -0.27 -10.62 -7.25
C THR A 56 0.49 -9.36 -7.65
N MET A 57 1.39 -8.87 -6.79
CA MET A 57 2.22 -7.69 -7.09
C MET A 57 3.14 -7.92 -8.28
N GLU A 58 3.75 -9.09 -8.37
CA GLU A 58 4.62 -9.47 -9.50
C GLU A 58 3.83 -9.57 -10.80
N TRP A 59 2.64 -10.18 -10.75
CA TRP A 59 1.75 -10.25 -11.89
C TRP A 59 1.34 -8.85 -12.39
N ILE A 60 0.93 -7.96 -11.48
CA ILE A 60 0.60 -6.56 -11.83
C ILE A 60 1.80 -5.89 -12.50
N ARG A 61 3.00 -6.03 -11.92
CA ARG A 61 4.21 -5.41 -12.46
C ARG A 61 4.48 -5.88 -13.90
N ASN A 62 4.42 -7.19 -14.14
CA ASN A 62 4.63 -7.77 -15.45
C ASN A 62 3.60 -7.26 -16.48
N ASP A 63 2.33 -7.12 -16.08
CA ASP A 63 1.28 -6.62 -16.98
C ASP A 63 1.54 -5.17 -17.44
N PHE A 64 1.97 -4.29 -16.52
CA PHE A 64 2.34 -2.91 -16.87
C PHE A 64 3.64 -2.84 -17.67
N GLU A 65 4.61 -3.73 -17.42
CA GLU A 65 5.87 -3.78 -18.18
C GLU A 65 5.63 -4.24 -19.63
N ARG A 66 4.78 -5.24 -19.85
CA ARG A 66 4.38 -5.70 -21.20
C ARG A 66 3.75 -4.59 -22.04
N ASN A 67 2.97 -3.71 -21.42
CA ASN A 67 2.22 -2.65 -22.10
C ASN A 67 2.95 -1.29 -22.10
N ARG A 68 4.22 -1.23 -21.66
CA ARG A 68 4.98 0.04 -21.51
C ARG A 68 5.20 0.79 -22.82
N ALA A 69 5.33 0.08 -23.94
CA ALA A 69 5.67 0.64 -25.25
C ALA A 69 4.44 1.05 -26.08
N VAL A 70 3.22 0.93 -25.54
CA VAL A 70 2.01 1.31 -26.27
C VAL A 70 1.90 2.83 -26.33
N VAL A 71 1.91 3.38 -27.55
CA VAL A 71 1.76 4.83 -27.82
C VAL A 71 0.35 5.17 -28.30
N ASP A 72 -0.38 4.19 -28.85
CA ASP A 72 -1.74 4.38 -29.38
C ASP A 72 -2.76 4.73 -28.27
N SER A 73 -3.49 5.83 -28.48
CA SER A 73 -4.45 6.39 -27.51
C SER A 73 -5.64 5.46 -27.29
N GLU A 74 -6.16 4.81 -28.33
CA GLU A 74 -7.32 3.93 -28.22
C GLU A 74 -6.98 2.65 -27.47
N LYS A 75 -5.88 2.00 -27.85
CA LYS A 75 -5.37 0.83 -27.13
C LYS A 75 -5.04 1.13 -25.67
N CYS A 76 -4.48 2.32 -25.37
CA CYS A 76 -4.28 2.72 -23.98
C CYS A 76 -5.61 2.81 -23.20
N LYS A 77 -6.66 3.40 -23.78
CA LYS A 77 -7.97 3.54 -23.12
C LYS A 77 -8.65 2.20 -22.85
N THR A 78 -8.56 1.26 -23.79
CA THR A 78 -9.12 -0.09 -23.62
C THR A 78 -8.38 -0.85 -22.52
N LEU A 79 -7.05 -0.82 -22.52
CA LEU A 79 -6.22 -1.41 -21.46
C LEU A 79 -6.51 -0.77 -20.09
N LEU A 80 -6.68 0.54 -20.04
CA LEU A 80 -7.01 1.23 -18.80
C LEU A 80 -8.39 0.81 -18.25
N SER A 81 -9.37 0.65 -19.15
CA SER A 81 -10.71 0.17 -18.80
C SER A 81 -10.68 -1.28 -18.30
N LEU A 82 -9.87 -2.13 -18.94
CA LEU A 82 -9.62 -3.50 -18.49
C LEU A 82 -8.99 -3.52 -17.10
N GLY A 83 -7.95 -2.72 -16.86
CA GLY A 83 -7.30 -2.63 -15.57
C GLY A 83 -8.23 -2.12 -14.47
N HIS A 84 -9.11 -1.14 -14.76
CA HIS A 84 -10.14 -0.72 -13.80
C HIS A 84 -11.13 -1.83 -13.45
N ARG A 85 -11.53 -2.66 -14.41
CA ARG A 85 -12.39 -3.83 -14.16
C ARG A 85 -11.66 -4.85 -13.27
N GLN A 86 -10.41 -5.16 -13.58
CA GLN A 86 -9.58 -6.08 -12.77
C GLN A 86 -9.38 -5.57 -11.35
N LEU A 87 -9.16 -4.27 -11.17
CA LEU A 87 -9.03 -3.64 -9.85
C LEU A 87 -10.32 -3.82 -9.03
N LYS A 88 -11.49 -3.63 -9.66
CA LYS A 88 -12.78 -3.84 -8.99
C LYS A 88 -12.97 -5.31 -8.58
N GLN A 89 -12.56 -6.24 -9.44
CA GLN A 89 -12.60 -7.67 -9.13
C GLN A 89 -11.66 -8.02 -7.96
N LEU A 90 -10.43 -7.51 -7.96
CA LEU A 90 -9.46 -7.71 -6.87
C LEU A 90 -9.98 -7.16 -5.53
N GLY A 91 -10.61 -5.99 -5.54
CA GLY A 91 -11.26 -5.43 -4.36
C GLY A 91 -12.39 -6.34 -3.84
N SER A 92 -13.25 -6.81 -4.75
CA SER A 92 -14.37 -7.71 -4.42
C SER A 92 -13.92 -9.03 -3.82
N THR A 93 -12.89 -9.67 -4.40
CA THR A 93 -12.37 -10.96 -3.90
C THR A 93 -11.74 -10.79 -2.52
N SER A 94 -11.01 -9.70 -2.29
CA SER A 94 -10.41 -9.42 -0.98
C SER A 94 -11.43 -9.24 0.14
N SER A 95 -12.61 -8.70 -0.17
CA SER A 95 -13.71 -8.56 0.79
C SER A 95 -14.36 -9.90 1.12
N LEU A 96 -14.49 -10.78 0.12
CA LEU A 96 -15.12 -12.09 0.29
C LEU A 96 -14.22 -13.09 1.02
N ILE A 97 -12.90 -12.99 0.80
CA ILE A 97 -11.87 -13.84 1.45
C ILE A 97 -11.72 -13.52 2.95
N GLY A 98 -12.49 -12.56 3.49
CA GLY A 98 -12.50 -12.31 4.93
C GLY A 98 -11.16 -11.76 5.43
N GLY A 99 -10.49 -10.95 4.61
CA GLY A 99 -9.35 -10.17 5.11
C GLY A 99 -9.83 -9.36 6.32
N ASN A 100 -9.27 -9.66 7.51
CA ASN A 100 -9.54 -9.08 8.83
C ASN A 100 -9.34 -7.53 8.92
N THR A 101 -9.85 -6.78 7.95
CA THR A 101 -9.73 -5.32 7.83
C THR A 101 -10.78 -4.57 8.65
N SER A 102 -11.79 -5.28 9.18
CA SER A 102 -12.75 -4.75 10.16
C SER A 102 -12.09 -4.28 11.46
N LYS A 103 -10.82 -4.63 11.71
CA LYS A 103 -10.07 -4.19 12.90
C LYS A 103 -9.17 -2.97 12.70
N PHE A 104 -8.97 -2.48 11.47
CA PHE A 104 -8.03 -1.37 11.18
C PHE A 104 -8.65 -0.12 10.58
N ARG A 105 -9.96 -0.07 10.38
CA ARG A 105 -10.63 1.21 10.19
C ARG A 105 -10.86 1.80 11.56
N GLY A 106 -9.87 2.56 12.04
CA GLY A 106 -9.88 3.24 13.33
C GLY A 106 -11.28 3.80 13.57
N GLY A 107 -12.02 3.12 14.44
CA GLY A 107 -13.27 3.64 14.95
C GLY A 107 -12.92 5.00 15.49
N ARG A 108 -13.43 6.05 14.85
CA ARG A 108 -13.40 7.39 15.42
C ARG A 108 -13.94 7.18 16.82
N ARG A 109 -13.06 7.24 17.83
CA ARG A 109 -13.49 7.36 19.21
C ARG A 109 -14.26 8.66 19.18
N ALA A 110 -15.58 8.55 19.07
CA ALA A 110 -16.48 9.64 19.26
C ALA A 110 -16.06 10.19 20.62
N GLY A 111 -15.41 11.36 20.61
CA GLY A 111 -15.07 12.08 21.82
C GLY A 111 -16.40 12.34 22.50
N GLY A 112 -16.76 11.45 23.42
CA GLY A 112 -17.84 11.66 24.34
C GLY A 112 -17.48 12.92 25.08
N ARG A 113 -18.15 14.01 24.73
CA ARG A 113 -18.30 15.18 25.59
C ARG A 113 -18.87 14.62 26.89
N THR A 114 -18.01 14.39 27.87
CA THR A 114 -18.43 14.22 29.25
C THR A 114 -19.11 15.53 29.63
N THR A 115 -20.44 15.54 29.64
CA THR A 115 -21.19 16.64 30.22
C THR A 115 -20.81 16.72 31.70
N PRO A 116 -20.54 17.92 32.25
CA PRO A 116 -20.14 18.07 33.66
C PRO A 116 -21.24 17.64 34.66
N SER A 117 -22.43 17.30 34.18
CA SER A 117 -23.55 16.82 35.00
C SER A 117 -23.33 15.40 35.57
N ALA A 118 -22.57 14.53 34.87
CA ALA A 118 -22.25 13.19 35.38
C ALA A 118 -21.20 13.20 36.51
N LEU A 119 -20.37 14.25 36.58
CA LEU A 119 -19.35 14.42 37.61
C LEU A 119 -19.94 14.78 38.98
N ARG A 120 -21.13 15.40 39.01
CA ARG A 120 -21.84 15.71 40.26
C ARG A 120 -22.47 14.46 40.90
N LYS A 121 -22.91 13.49 40.08
CA LYS A 121 -23.47 12.22 40.57
C LYS A 121 -22.42 11.25 41.10
N LEU A 122 -21.16 11.36 40.69
CA LEU A 122 -20.07 10.49 41.17
C LEU A 122 -19.39 11.00 42.44
N MET A 123 -19.66 12.25 42.85
CA MET A 123 -19.17 12.79 44.14
C MET A 123 -20.15 12.54 45.29
N GLU A 124 -21.41 12.23 45.01
CA GLU A 124 -22.45 12.00 46.03
C GLU A 124 -22.49 10.53 46.52
N ASP A 125 -21.84 9.61 45.81
CA ASP A 125 -21.74 8.19 46.18
C ASP A 125 -20.43 7.82 46.94
N GLN A 126 -19.58 8.80 47.31
CA GLN A 126 -18.26 8.55 47.92
C GLN A 126 -18.25 8.46 49.46
N GLU A 127 -19.40 8.43 50.14
CA GLU A 127 -19.43 8.35 51.62
C GLU A 127 -19.70 6.96 52.22
N THR A 128 -19.80 5.91 51.42
CA THR A 128 -19.83 4.53 51.94
C THR A 128 -18.86 3.66 51.16
N GLU A 129 -18.09 2.82 51.86
CA GLU A 129 -17.07 1.87 51.35
C GLU A 129 -15.60 2.31 51.40
N GLN A 130 -15.22 3.17 52.36
CA GLN A 130 -13.88 3.09 52.94
C GLN A 130 -13.76 1.82 53.80
N GLY A 131 -13.38 0.68 53.19
CA GLY A 131 -12.94 -0.47 53.98
C GLY A 131 -13.08 -1.82 53.28
N ARG A 132 -12.12 -2.13 52.39
CA ARG A 132 -11.75 -3.45 51.80
C ARG A 132 -11.42 -3.18 50.33
N THR A 133 -10.18 -2.89 49.95
CA THR A 133 -9.31 -3.91 49.31
C THR A 133 -7.98 -3.25 48.92
N ARG A 134 -7.19 -2.79 49.89
CA ARG A 134 -5.83 -2.28 49.62
C ARG A 134 -4.75 -3.37 49.45
N SER A 135 -5.13 -4.62 49.15
CA SER A 135 -4.19 -5.75 49.25
C SER A 135 -4.02 -6.64 48.01
N SER A 136 -4.66 -6.40 46.85
CA SER A 136 -4.49 -7.28 45.68
C SER A 136 -3.67 -6.68 44.53
N ALA A 137 -3.49 -5.37 44.47
CA ALA A 137 -2.84 -4.71 43.32
C ALA A 137 -1.28 -4.73 43.36
N VAL A 138 -0.68 -4.96 44.53
CA VAL A 138 0.80 -5.00 44.67
C VAL A 138 1.36 -6.38 44.31
N LYS A 139 0.52 -7.42 44.19
CA LYS A 139 0.97 -8.82 43.98
C LYS A 139 0.95 -9.29 42.52
N ALA A 140 0.65 -8.42 41.55
CA ALA A 140 0.53 -8.77 40.14
C ALA A 140 1.61 -8.16 39.22
N LEU A 141 2.60 -7.46 39.77
CA LEU A 141 3.64 -6.76 39.00
C LEU A 141 4.99 -7.51 38.90
N GLU A 142 5.06 -8.76 39.36
CA GLU A 142 6.32 -9.52 39.42
C GLU A 142 6.27 -10.86 38.69
N LYS A 143 5.69 -10.90 37.49
CA LYS A 143 5.92 -12.00 36.53
C LYS A 143 6.31 -11.44 35.17
N GLY A 144 7.56 -11.70 34.82
CA GLY A 144 8.29 -11.09 33.72
C GLY A 144 7.61 -11.20 32.36
N ARG A 145 7.62 -10.08 31.64
CA ARG A 145 7.48 -10.06 30.19
C ARG A 145 8.87 -9.99 29.57
N GLN A 146 9.45 -11.17 29.38
CA GLN A 146 10.53 -11.40 28.42
C GLN A 146 9.95 -11.21 27.02
N PHE A 147 10.36 -10.14 26.33
CA PHE A 147 10.12 -9.99 24.90
C PHE A 147 11.15 -10.84 24.14
N PRO A 148 10.75 -11.79 23.28
CA PRO A 148 11.72 -12.47 22.42
C PRO A 148 12.20 -11.52 21.32
N SER A 149 13.47 -11.12 21.42
CA SER A 149 14.22 -10.49 20.35
C SER A 149 14.48 -11.53 19.24
N PHE A 150 13.74 -11.46 18.13
CA PHE A 150 14.10 -12.24 16.94
C PHE A 150 15.22 -11.53 16.19
N ARG A 151 16.44 -11.98 16.47
CA ARG A 151 17.64 -11.75 15.66
C ARG A 151 17.45 -12.41 14.29
N SER A 152 17.82 -11.62 13.28
CA SER A 152 18.51 -12.01 12.05
C SER A 152 19.19 -13.39 12.09
N GLY A 153 18.93 -14.22 11.07
CA GLY A 153 19.73 -15.42 10.82
C GLY A 153 19.14 -16.42 9.82
N ALA A 154 19.63 -16.35 8.58
CA ALA A 154 19.94 -17.49 7.71
C ALA A 154 18.84 -18.50 7.29
N LEU A 155 18.39 -18.36 6.04
CA LEU A 155 18.23 -19.48 5.11
C LEU A 155 18.77 -18.98 3.74
N LYS A 156 20.07 -19.14 3.48
CA LYS A 156 20.66 -20.28 2.74
C LYS A 156 19.95 -20.58 1.41
N THR A 157 20.54 -20.01 0.36
CA THR A 157 20.87 -20.66 -0.92
C THR A 157 20.29 -22.05 -1.14
N VAL A 158 19.39 -22.18 -2.10
CA VAL A 158 19.28 -23.39 -2.92
C VAL A 158 19.47 -22.95 -4.37
N ASN A 159 20.74 -22.99 -4.79
CA ASN A 159 21.09 -23.18 -6.19
C ASN A 159 20.62 -24.59 -6.56
N LEU A 160 19.63 -24.71 -7.44
CA LEU A 160 19.47 -25.90 -8.25
C LEU A 160 19.78 -25.49 -9.69
N THR A 161 21.01 -25.76 -10.05
CA THR A 161 21.54 -25.73 -11.40
C THR A 161 20.80 -26.73 -12.30
N LEU A 162 20.70 -26.33 -13.55
CA LEU A 162 20.25 -27.09 -14.71
C LEU A 162 20.71 -28.55 -14.79
N SER A 163 19.95 -29.28 -15.61
CA SER A 163 20.37 -30.37 -16.50
C SER A 163 20.30 -31.81 -15.96
N THR A 164 19.17 -32.48 -16.20
CA THR A 164 19.13 -33.88 -16.66
C THR A 164 17.81 -34.13 -17.38
N LEU A 165 17.85 -34.93 -18.45
CA LEU A 165 16.76 -35.39 -19.34
C LEU A 165 16.45 -34.50 -20.56
N ARG A 166 17.52 -34.36 -21.33
CA ARG A 166 17.56 -34.47 -22.79
C ARG A 166 17.05 -35.85 -23.25
N ASN A 167 16.34 -35.87 -24.38
CA ASN A 167 16.02 -37.00 -25.26
C ASN A 167 14.96 -38.02 -24.82
N ASP A 168 13.83 -38.01 -25.54
CA ASP A 168 13.48 -39.00 -26.57
C ASP A 168 12.64 -38.23 -27.62
N ARG A 169 13.10 -37.90 -28.84
CA ARG A 169 13.16 -38.73 -30.07
C ARG A 169 11.99 -39.71 -30.13
N GLY A 170 11.10 -39.75 -31.11
CA GLY A 170 10.98 -39.10 -32.40
C GLY A 170 9.83 -39.80 -33.16
N LEU A 171 9.68 -39.42 -34.44
CA LEU A 171 8.63 -39.74 -35.41
C LEU A 171 7.48 -38.74 -35.45
#